data_AF-A0A1I2AWG5-F1
#
_entry.id   AF-A0A1I2AWG5-F1
#
_cell.length_a   1.000
_cell.length_b   1.000
_cell.length_c   1.000
_cell.angle_alpha   90.00
_cell.angle_beta   90.00
_cell.angle_gamma   90.00
#
_symmetry.space_group_name_H-M   'P 1'
#
loop_
_entity.id
_entity.type
_entity.pdbx_description
1 polymer ?
#
loop_
_entity_poly.entity_id
_entity_poly.type
_entity_poly.pdbx_seq_one_letter_code
_entity_poly.pdbx_strand_id
1 'polypeptide(L)'
;MGVSIKKDQLKNNMSSLHLYIFIDGKEWRENLKLRVYDKPSSSVEKEHNRKTLALAESIKAKKTLEYQDEKYNVVTGFKSQGSFLKYFKTLTDARRKNDGNHGNWKSTYKHLLDFCNGRDARFSDVDDDFLNKFKHFLSNGKLTKSQTDLSTNSVSSYFNKIKAALNQAYIDRIIADNPGTRVKGVKLEDKRRNYLLFEEVSILNKVECKVPVLKKAFIFSCLTGLRWSDINKLKWGDFVYSEAEKKWKINYTQKKTKTVQYHPISNQAFNLLGERRDTEEKVFKGLKYSAWNNHILAEWIWKDAGIQKAITFHCARHTYATSLLTHGADIYTVSSLLGHKEIKTTQIYAKVIDTKKNSVVDLIPDLAL
;
A
#
# COMPACT_ATOMS: atom_id res chain seq x y z
N MET A 1 -23.12 -37.75 -11.78
CA MET A 1 -22.06 -37.46 -12.77
C MET A 1 -21.38 -38.77 -13.14
N GLY A 2 -21.12 -39.01 -14.42
CA GLY A 2 -20.44 -40.22 -14.89
C GLY A 2 -19.61 -39.96 -16.15
N VAL A 3 -18.41 -40.55 -16.20
CA VAL A 3 -17.53 -40.51 -17.37
C VAL A 3 -17.31 -41.94 -17.85
N SER A 4 -17.62 -42.23 -19.12
CA SER A 4 -17.49 -43.56 -19.70
C SER A 4 -16.87 -43.51 -21.10
N ILE A 5 -16.24 -44.61 -21.51
CA ILE A 5 -15.70 -44.76 -22.85
C ILE A 5 -16.67 -45.64 -23.64
N LYS A 6 -17.05 -45.22 -24.84
CA LYS A 6 -17.79 -46.05 -25.79
C LYS A 6 -17.07 -46.12 -27.13
N LYS A 7 -17.39 -47.17 -27.89
CA LYS A 7 -16.85 -47.46 -29.21
C LYS A 7 -17.89 -47.10 -30.26
N ASP A 8 -17.48 -46.35 -31.26
CA ASP A 8 -18.30 -46.12 -32.46
C ASP A 8 -17.61 -46.76 -33.66
N GLN A 9 -18.32 -47.68 -34.30
CA GLN A 9 -17.81 -48.43 -35.45
C GLN A 9 -17.53 -47.49 -36.63
N LEU A 10 -16.39 -47.71 -37.27
CA LEU A 10 -15.98 -47.06 -38.50
C LEU A 10 -16.07 -48.04 -39.67
N LYS A 11 -16.10 -47.51 -40.88
CA LYS A 11 -15.82 -48.31 -42.08
C LYS A 11 -14.35 -48.76 -41.99
N ASN A 12 -14.08 -50.06 -42.19
CA ASN A 12 -12.77 -50.74 -42.14
C ASN A 12 -12.44 -51.55 -40.86
N ASN A 13 -13.42 -52.17 -40.20
CA ASN A 13 -13.20 -53.13 -39.07
C ASN A 13 -12.43 -52.51 -37.88
N MET A 14 -12.61 -51.22 -37.67
CA MET A 14 -12.06 -50.47 -36.55
C MET A 14 -13.17 -49.66 -35.89
N SER A 15 -13.05 -49.46 -34.58
CA SER A 15 -13.87 -48.53 -33.82
C SER A 15 -13.06 -47.32 -33.38
N SER A 16 -13.70 -46.15 -33.40
CA SER A 16 -13.18 -44.95 -32.73
C SER A 16 -13.63 -44.90 -31.28
N LEU A 17 -12.75 -44.47 -30.38
CA LEU A 17 -13.06 -44.30 -28.96
C LEU A 17 -13.56 -42.89 -28.69
N HIS A 18 -14.66 -42.81 -27.95
CA HIS A 18 -15.27 -41.56 -27.51
C HIS A 18 -15.46 -41.58 -26.01
N LEU A 19 -15.28 -40.40 -25.40
CA LEU A 19 -15.65 -40.14 -24.02
C LEU A 19 -17.07 -39.59 -23.97
N TYR A 20 -17.89 -40.17 -23.09
CA TYR A 20 -19.24 -39.74 -22.79
C TYR A 20 -19.26 -39.22 -21.36
N ILE A 21 -19.60 -37.94 -21.21
CA ILE A 21 -19.54 -37.19 -19.96
C ILE A 21 -20.96 -36.75 -19.62
N PHE A 22 -21.48 -37.20 -18.48
CA PHE A 22 -22.82 -36.86 -18.00
C PHE A 22 -22.75 -36.03 -16.72
N ILE A 23 -23.22 -34.78 -16.77
CA ILE A 23 -23.17 -33.82 -15.65
C ILE A 23 -24.51 -33.06 -15.61
N ASP A 24 -25.16 -33.01 -14.45
CA ASP A 24 -26.38 -32.24 -14.17
C ASP A 24 -27.46 -32.32 -15.26
N GLY A 25 -27.71 -33.55 -15.75
CA GLY A 25 -28.72 -33.85 -16.76
C GLY A 25 -28.32 -33.54 -18.21
N LYS A 26 -27.09 -33.08 -18.45
CA LYS A 26 -26.54 -32.82 -19.80
C LYS A 26 -25.44 -33.82 -20.14
N GLU A 27 -25.46 -34.30 -21.37
CA GLU A 27 -24.49 -35.25 -21.92
C GLU A 27 -23.60 -34.57 -22.97
N TRP A 28 -22.30 -34.78 -22.85
CA TRP A 28 -21.29 -34.29 -23.77
C TRP A 28 -20.48 -35.46 -24.32
N ARG A 29 -20.15 -35.39 -25.61
CA ARG A 29 -19.39 -36.42 -26.32
C ARG A 29 -18.11 -35.81 -26.87
N GLU A 30 -16.98 -36.43 -26.54
CA GLU A 30 -15.65 -36.02 -27.01
C GLU A 30 -14.97 -37.17 -27.74
N ASN A 31 -14.46 -36.93 -28.95
CA ASN A 31 -13.71 -37.93 -29.71
C ASN A 31 -12.26 -37.94 -29.24
N LEU A 32 -11.76 -39.10 -28.78
CA LEU A 32 -10.40 -39.22 -28.25
C LEU A 32 -9.32 -39.26 -29.33
N LYS A 33 -9.71 -39.29 -30.62
CA LYS A 33 -8.84 -39.54 -31.78
C LYS A 33 -8.07 -40.86 -31.69
N LEU A 34 -8.53 -41.79 -30.85
CA LEU A 34 -7.99 -43.13 -30.66
C LEU A 34 -8.85 -44.13 -31.43
N ARG A 35 -8.19 -45.12 -32.05
CA ARG A 35 -8.84 -46.18 -32.83
C ARG A 35 -8.34 -47.54 -32.42
N VAL A 36 -9.27 -48.48 -32.34
CA VAL A 36 -9.02 -49.89 -32.00
C VAL A 36 -9.56 -50.79 -33.09
N TYR A 37 -8.92 -51.92 -33.32
CA TYR A 37 -9.44 -52.96 -34.22
C TYR A 37 -10.63 -53.66 -33.56
N ASP A 38 -11.71 -53.90 -34.32
CA ASP A 38 -12.91 -54.55 -33.80
C ASP A 38 -12.68 -56.04 -33.53
N LYS A 39 -11.89 -56.68 -34.39
CA LYS A 39 -11.49 -58.10 -34.29
C LYS A 39 -9.97 -58.24 -34.47
N PRO A 40 -9.16 -57.93 -33.42
CA PRO A 40 -7.70 -58.02 -33.53
C PRO A 40 -7.26 -59.48 -33.64
N SER A 41 -6.66 -59.83 -34.77
CA SER A 41 -6.27 -61.20 -35.13
C SER A 41 -4.78 -61.44 -34.89
N SER A 42 -3.93 -60.47 -35.22
CA SER A 42 -2.48 -60.56 -35.07
C SER A 42 -2.02 -60.15 -33.66
N SER A 43 -0.84 -60.63 -33.25
CA SER A 43 -0.21 -60.24 -31.97
C SER A 43 0.00 -58.71 -31.89
N VAL A 44 0.35 -58.08 -33.02
CA VAL A 44 0.55 -56.64 -33.13
C VAL A 44 -0.76 -55.86 -32.94
N GLU A 45 -1.86 -56.32 -33.55
CA GLU A 45 -3.19 -55.69 -33.39
C GLU A 45 -3.71 -55.80 -31.95
N LYS A 46 -3.48 -56.94 -31.29
CA LYS A 46 -3.85 -57.16 -29.88
C LYS A 46 -3.06 -56.23 -28.95
N GLU A 47 -1.75 -56.09 -29.19
CA GLU A 47 -0.89 -55.19 -28.42
C GLU A 47 -1.23 -53.71 -28.64
N HIS A 48 -1.54 -53.32 -29.89
CA HIS A 48 -2.04 -51.99 -30.23
C HIS A 48 -3.33 -51.66 -29.46
N ASN A 49 -4.31 -52.57 -29.48
CA ASN A 49 -5.57 -52.39 -28.74
C ASN A 49 -5.32 -52.27 -27.23
N ARG A 50 -4.45 -53.10 -26.65
CA ARG A 50 -4.10 -53.05 -25.22
C ARG A 50 -3.55 -51.68 -24.81
N LYS A 51 -2.54 -51.18 -25.54
CA LYS A 51 -1.95 -49.85 -25.28
C LYS A 51 -2.94 -48.72 -25.49
N THR A 52 -3.72 -48.79 -26.57
CA THR A 52 -4.70 -47.76 -26.92
C THR A 52 -5.83 -47.67 -25.88
N LEU A 53 -6.32 -48.82 -25.38
CA LEU A 53 -7.34 -48.86 -24.32
C LEU A 53 -6.79 -48.40 -22.97
N ALA A 54 -5.54 -48.75 -22.63
CA ALA A 54 -4.89 -48.24 -21.41
C ALA A 54 -4.72 -46.72 -21.43
N LEU A 55 -4.37 -46.15 -22.59
CA LEU A 55 -4.32 -44.70 -22.78
C LEU A 55 -5.71 -44.08 -22.66
N ALA A 56 -6.74 -44.69 -23.25
CA ALA A 56 -8.11 -44.21 -23.14
C ALA A 56 -8.62 -44.21 -21.68
N GLU A 57 -8.35 -45.26 -20.90
CA GLU A 57 -8.68 -45.31 -19.47
C GLU A 57 -7.91 -44.25 -18.67
N SER A 58 -6.64 -44.00 -19.00
CA SER A 58 -5.86 -42.91 -18.38
C SER A 58 -6.48 -41.53 -18.66
N ILE A 59 -6.96 -41.29 -19.89
CA ILE A 59 -7.65 -40.05 -20.26
C ILE A 59 -8.99 -39.92 -19.51
N LYS A 60 -9.77 -41.02 -19.41
CA LYS A 60 -11.02 -41.05 -18.65
C LYS A 60 -10.78 -40.78 -17.15
N ALA A 61 -9.76 -41.38 -16.55
CA ALA A 61 -9.40 -41.14 -15.16
C ALA A 61 -9.03 -39.66 -14.93
N LYS A 62 -8.20 -39.08 -15.80
CA LYS A 62 -7.84 -37.66 -15.76
C LYS A 62 -9.06 -36.75 -15.87
N LYS A 63 -9.95 -37.00 -16.84
CA LYS A 63 -11.19 -36.22 -17.03
C LYS A 63 -12.13 -36.35 -15.84
N THR A 64 -12.25 -37.54 -15.25
CA THR A 64 -13.06 -37.76 -14.04
C THR A 64 -12.55 -36.91 -12.88
N LEU A 65 -11.22 -36.82 -12.70
CA LEU A 65 -10.60 -35.96 -11.69
C LEU A 65 -10.81 -34.46 -12.00
N GLU A 66 -10.58 -34.02 -13.24
CA GLU A 66 -10.78 -32.61 -13.65
C GLU A 66 -12.21 -32.12 -13.33
N TYR A 67 -13.24 -32.94 -13.57
CA TYR A 67 -14.63 -32.58 -13.29
C TYR A 67 -15.02 -32.74 -11.82
N GLN A 68 -14.38 -33.65 -11.08
CA GLN A 68 -14.49 -33.68 -9.62
C GLN A 68 -13.88 -32.41 -9.02
N ASP A 69 -12.75 -31.93 -9.57
CA ASP A 69 -12.06 -30.71 -9.14
C ASP A 69 -12.88 -29.43 -9.42
N GLU A 70 -13.55 -29.33 -10.58
CA GLU A 70 -14.42 -28.20 -10.94
C GLU A 70 -15.65 -28.06 -10.02
N LYS A 71 -16.19 -29.17 -9.48
CA LYS A 71 -17.32 -29.15 -8.55
C LYS A 71 -16.93 -28.76 -7.12
N TYR A 72 -15.65 -28.85 -6.77
CA TYR A 72 -15.14 -28.61 -5.41
C TYR A 72 -14.13 -27.45 -5.29
N ASN A 73 -13.95 -26.62 -6.32
CA ASN A 73 -13.03 -25.45 -6.29
C ASN A 73 -11.60 -25.80 -5.82
N VAL A 74 -11.12 -27.01 -6.14
CA VAL A 74 -9.74 -27.39 -5.82
C VAL A 74 -8.86 -26.88 -6.97
N VAL A 75 -8.27 -25.68 -6.81
CA VAL A 75 -7.15 -25.29 -7.67
C VAL A 75 -6.07 -26.35 -7.50
N THR A 76 -5.81 -27.08 -8.58
CA THR A 76 -4.78 -28.12 -8.70
C THR A 76 -3.58 -27.89 -7.77
N GLY A 77 -3.32 -28.86 -6.89
CA GLY A 77 -2.27 -28.80 -5.85
C GLY A 77 -0.88 -28.41 -6.37
N PHE A 78 -0.60 -28.55 -7.66
CA PHE A 78 0.68 -28.20 -8.28
C PHE A 78 1.07 -26.71 -8.17
N LYS A 79 0.12 -25.76 -8.26
CA LYS A 79 0.45 -24.32 -8.10
C LYS A 79 0.55 -23.89 -6.63
N SER A 80 -0.15 -24.58 -5.73
CA SER A 80 -0.11 -24.33 -4.27
C SER A 80 1.22 -24.73 -3.60
N GLN A 81 2.01 -25.59 -4.25
CA GLN A 81 3.36 -25.97 -3.79
C GLN A 81 4.43 -24.92 -4.15
N GLY A 82 4.06 -23.88 -4.90
CA GLY A 82 4.98 -22.80 -5.25
C GLY A 82 5.49 -22.05 -4.02
N SER A 83 6.70 -21.49 -4.13
CA SER A 83 7.31 -20.64 -3.08
C SER A 83 6.56 -19.32 -2.93
N PHE A 84 5.95 -19.10 -1.76
CA PHE A 84 5.39 -17.82 -1.38
C PHE A 84 6.48 -16.76 -1.18
N LEU A 85 7.62 -17.11 -0.55
CA LEU A 85 8.69 -16.14 -0.29
C LEU A 85 9.32 -15.63 -1.58
N LYS A 86 9.56 -16.50 -2.56
CA LYS A 86 10.07 -16.09 -3.88
C LYS A 86 9.07 -15.21 -4.61
N TYR A 87 7.78 -15.55 -4.56
CA TYR A 87 6.73 -14.71 -5.13
C TYR A 87 6.67 -13.33 -4.46
N PHE A 88 6.71 -13.27 -3.13
CA PHE A 88 6.75 -12.02 -2.36
C PHE A 88 7.98 -11.17 -2.71
N LYS A 89 9.15 -11.81 -2.90
CA LYS A 89 10.37 -11.14 -3.35
C LYS A 89 10.20 -10.54 -4.75
N THR A 90 9.65 -11.28 -5.71
CA THR A 90 9.35 -10.76 -7.05
C THR A 90 8.44 -9.53 -7.00
N LEU A 91 7.38 -9.57 -6.19
CA LEU A 91 6.52 -8.41 -5.96
C LEU A 91 7.27 -7.23 -5.33
N THR A 92 8.19 -7.52 -4.40
CA THR A 92 9.03 -6.49 -3.77
C THR A 92 9.94 -5.81 -4.78
N ASP A 93 10.61 -6.59 -5.63
CA ASP A 93 11.56 -6.11 -6.63
C ASP A 93 10.87 -5.32 -7.75
N ALA A 94 9.67 -5.73 -8.18
CA ALA A 94 8.86 -4.99 -9.14
C ALA A 94 8.52 -3.55 -8.67
N ARG A 95 8.56 -3.30 -7.35
CA ARG A 95 8.21 -1.99 -6.75
C ARG A 95 9.40 -1.06 -6.58
N ARG A 96 10.62 -1.46 -6.97
CA ARG A 96 11.88 -0.73 -6.74
C ARG A 96 11.89 0.71 -7.25
N LYS A 97 11.08 1.05 -8.26
CA LYS A 97 10.91 2.42 -8.77
C LYS A 97 10.15 3.38 -7.81
N ASN A 98 9.52 2.87 -6.75
CA ASN A 98 8.78 3.66 -5.76
C ASN A 98 9.40 3.47 -4.37
N ASP A 99 10.44 4.27 -4.06
CA ASP A 99 11.32 4.12 -2.89
C ASP A 99 10.57 3.89 -1.57
N GLY A 100 9.54 4.71 -1.30
CA GLY A 100 8.79 4.63 -0.04
C GLY A 100 7.97 3.35 0.10
N ASN A 101 7.35 2.89 -0.99
CA ASN A 101 6.59 1.63 -0.97
C ASN A 101 7.54 0.43 -0.96
N HIS A 102 8.60 0.46 -1.79
CA HIS A 102 9.59 -0.61 -1.88
C HIS A 102 10.28 -0.88 -0.54
N GLY A 103 10.67 0.17 0.20
CA GLY A 103 11.30 0.01 1.51
C GLY A 103 10.44 -0.79 2.48
N ASN A 104 9.12 -0.55 2.49
CA ASN A 104 8.19 -1.26 3.35
C ASN A 104 8.02 -2.74 2.95
N TRP A 105 7.91 -3.01 1.64
CA TRP A 105 7.91 -4.39 1.12
C TRP A 105 9.22 -5.13 1.44
N LYS A 106 10.37 -4.46 1.26
CA LYS A 106 11.69 -5.02 1.56
C LYS A 106 11.86 -5.35 3.05
N SER A 107 11.42 -4.47 3.95
CA SER A 107 11.42 -4.78 5.39
C SER A 107 10.49 -5.95 5.71
N THR A 108 9.30 -5.99 5.11
CA THR A 108 8.36 -7.11 5.31
C THR A 108 8.98 -8.43 4.86
N TYR A 109 9.63 -8.45 3.69
CA TYR A 109 10.30 -9.65 3.18
C TYR A 109 11.41 -10.15 4.12
N LYS A 110 12.19 -9.24 4.70
CA LYS A 110 13.18 -9.61 5.72
C LYS A 110 12.54 -10.23 6.96
N HIS A 111 11.47 -9.62 7.47
CA HIS A 111 10.75 -10.17 8.62
C HIS A 111 10.14 -11.54 8.32
N LEU A 112 9.62 -11.75 7.11
CA LEU A 112 9.13 -13.05 6.65
C LEU A 112 10.24 -14.11 6.59
N LEU A 113 11.40 -13.78 6.02
CA LEU A 113 12.56 -14.67 6.01
C LEU A 113 13.00 -15.06 7.42
N ASP A 114 13.09 -14.07 8.31
CA ASP A 114 13.45 -14.30 9.71
C ASP A 114 12.42 -15.20 10.41
N PHE A 115 11.12 -14.97 10.20
CA PHE A 115 10.05 -15.79 10.77
C PHE A 115 10.12 -17.24 10.32
N CYS A 116 10.45 -17.45 9.05
CA CYS A 116 10.62 -18.79 8.48
C CYS A 116 11.99 -19.42 8.81
N ASN A 117 12.84 -18.76 9.61
CA ASN A 117 14.22 -19.17 9.90
C ASN A 117 15.03 -19.43 8.62
N GLY A 118 14.85 -18.57 7.60
CA GLY A 118 15.50 -18.68 6.30
C GLY A 118 14.97 -19.81 5.40
N ARG A 119 14.02 -20.62 5.88
CA ARG A 119 13.38 -21.66 5.05
C ARG A 119 12.36 -21.03 4.11
N ASP A 120 12.20 -21.66 2.96
CA ASP A 120 11.17 -21.27 2.01
C ASP A 120 9.78 -21.66 2.56
N ALA A 121 8.82 -20.73 2.47
CA ALA A 121 7.42 -21.00 2.79
C ALA A 121 6.66 -21.19 1.48
N ARG A 122 5.90 -22.27 1.36
CA ARG A 122 5.03 -22.54 0.20
C ARG A 122 3.70 -21.82 0.38
N PHE A 123 2.94 -21.65 -0.71
CA PHE A 123 1.58 -21.10 -0.61
C PHE A 123 0.67 -21.95 0.26
N SER A 124 0.84 -23.28 0.26
CA SER A 124 0.12 -24.20 1.15
C SER A 124 0.38 -23.97 2.64
N ASP A 125 1.52 -23.39 2.98
CA ASP A 125 1.93 -23.18 4.39
C ASP A 125 1.40 -21.86 4.94
N VAL A 126 0.94 -20.95 4.07
CA VAL A 126 0.50 -19.59 4.45
C VAL A 126 -1.00 -19.59 4.68
N ASP A 127 -1.45 -20.24 5.73
CA ASP A 127 -2.84 -20.32 6.17
C ASP A 127 -3.18 -19.25 7.25
N ASP A 128 -4.38 -19.35 7.82
CA ASP A 128 -4.85 -18.47 8.89
C ASP A 128 -3.95 -18.51 10.14
N ASP A 129 -3.41 -19.68 10.49
CA ASP A 129 -2.54 -19.87 11.65
C ASP A 129 -1.16 -19.26 11.40
N PHE A 130 -0.56 -19.50 10.23
CA PHE A 130 0.68 -18.84 9.79
C PHE A 130 0.57 -17.32 9.90
N LEU A 131 -0.53 -16.75 9.39
CA LEU A 131 -0.76 -15.31 9.42
C LEU A 131 -0.89 -14.77 10.85
N ASN A 132 -1.59 -15.48 11.74
CA ASN A 132 -1.69 -15.07 13.14
C ASN A 132 -0.36 -15.19 13.87
N LYS A 133 0.37 -16.30 13.71
CA LYS A 133 1.72 -16.48 14.28
C LYS A 133 2.69 -15.42 13.77
N PHE A 134 2.67 -15.10 12.48
CA PHE A 134 3.50 -14.04 11.92
C PHE A 134 3.15 -12.66 12.50
N LYS A 135 1.86 -12.36 12.66
CA LYS A 135 1.40 -11.13 13.31
C LYS A 135 1.88 -11.03 14.77
N HIS A 136 1.83 -12.13 15.53
CA HIS A 136 2.38 -12.19 16.89
C HIS A 136 3.89 -12.01 16.91
N PHE A 137 4.61 -12.66 16.00
CA PHE A 137 6.05 -12.51 15.83
C PHE A 137 6.45 -11.06 15.55
N LEU A 138 5.72 -10.36 14.68
CA LEU A 138 5.98 -8.94 14.42
C LEU A 138 5.71 -8.05 15.66
N SER A 139 4.76 -8.44 16.51
CA SER A 139 4.36 -7.65 17.67
C SER A 139 5.28 -7.85 18.87
N ASN A 140 5.75 -9.08 19.10
CA ASN A 140 6.42 -9.48 20.35
C ASN A 140 7.81 -10.11 20.14
N GLY A 141 8.17 -10.49 18.91
CA GLY A 141 9.37 -11.26 18.62
C GLY A 141 10.44 -10.49 17.85
N LYS A 142 10.21 -9.22 17.51
CA LYS A 142 11.14 -8.42 16.70
C LYS A 142 11.39 -7.03 17.25
N LEU A 143 12.69 -6.74 17.38
CA LEU A 143 13.20 -5.45 17.77
C LEU A 143 13.64 -4.64 16.55
N THR A 144 13.49 -3.32 16.65
CA THR A 144 14.09 -2.35 15.74
C THR A 144 15.61 -2.37 15.87
N LYS A 145 16.30 -1.65 14.98
CA LYS A 145 17.76 -1.45 15.09
C LYS A 145 18.18 -0.81 16.42
N SER A 146 17.26 -0.13 17.10
CA SER A 146 17.47 0.51 18.39
C SER A 146 17.08 -0.39 19.57
N GLN A 147 16.89 -1.70 19.34
CA GLN A 147 16.54 -2.68 20.37
C GLN A 147 15.19 -2.39 21.06
N THR A 148 14.24 -1.82 20.34
CA THR A 148 12.87 -1.53 20.82
C THR A 148 11.84 -2.28 20.00
N ASP A 149 10.67 -2.56 20.56
CA ASP A 149 9.59 -3.23 19.82
C ASP A 149 9.12 -2.43 18.60
N LEU A 150 8.61 -3.15 17.60
CA LEU A 150 7.95 -2.55 16.46
C LEU A 150 6.67 -1.84 16.91
N SER A 151 6.49 -0.59 16.50
CA SER A 151 5.23 0.11 16.77
C SER A 151 4.04 -0.58 16.10
N THR A 152 2.85 -0.53 16.71
CA THR A 152 1.59 -1.11 16.19
C THR A 152 1.32 -0.73 14.73
N ASN A 153 1.61 0.52 14.35
CA ASN A 153 1.43 1.00 12.98
C ASN A 153 2.47 0.42 11.99
N SER A 154 3.69 0.12 12.45
CA SER A 154 4.69 -0.62 11.67
C SER A 154 4.25 -2.07 11.46
N VAL A 155 3.79 -2.74 12.52
CA VAL A 155 3.24 -4.12 12.44
C VAL A 155 2.08 -4.17 11.44
N SER A 156 1.10 -3.26 11.55
CA SER A 156 -0.01 -3.15 10.60
C SER A 156 0.47 -2.91 9.17
N SER A 157 1.45 -2.03 8.99
CA SER A 157 2.03 -1.72 7.68
C SER A 157 2.68 -2.93 7.02
N TYR A 158 3.45 -3.72 7.77
CA TYR A 158 4.10 -4.95 7.29
C TYR A 158 3.08 -6.06 7.02
N PHE A 159 2.15 -6.29 7.96
CA PHE A 159 1.11 -7.31 7.82
C PHE A 159 0.23 -7.06 6.59
N ASN A 160 -0.10 -5.80 6.31
CA ASN A 160 -0.87 -5.43 5.12
C ASN A 160 -0.13 -5.73 3.80
N LYS A 161 1.21 -5.80 3.78
CA LYS A 161 1.95 -6.21 2.56
C LYS A 161 1.77 -7.70 2.27
N ILE A 162 1.70 -8.52 3.31
CA ILE A 162 1.41 -9.96 3.16
C ILE A 162 0.00 -10.15 2.63
N LYS A 163 -0.99 -9.48 3.23
CA LYS A 163 -2.37 -9.52 2.74
C LYS A 163 -2.48 -9.06 1.29
N ALA A 164 -1.74 -8.01 0.90
CA ALA A 164 -1.69 -7.56 -0.48
C ALA A 164 -1.03 -8.58 -1.42
N ALA A 165 0.03 -9.27 -0.98
CA ALA A 165 0.67 -10.32 -1.76
C ALA A 165 -0.25 -11.53 -1.96
N LEU A 166 -0.95 -11.98 -0.90
CA LEU A 166 -1.93 -13.06 -0.99
C LEU A 166 -3.12 -12.69 -1.89
N ASN A 167 -3.60 -11.46 -1.80
CA ASN A 167 -4.63 -10.97 -2.70
C ASN A 167 -4.17 -10.98 -4.17
N GLN A 168 -2.92 -10.58 -4.43
CA GLN A 168 -2.37 -10.68 -5.79
C GLN A 168 -2.22 -12.14 -6.23
N ALA A 169 -1.76 -13.03 -5.36
CA ALA A 169 -1.63 -14.46 -5.69
C ALA A 169 -2.99 -15.11 -6.02
N TYR A 170 -4.07 -14.67 -5.36
CA TYR A 170 -5.44 -15.08 -5.68
C TYR A 170 -5.87 -14.57 -7.06
N ILE A 171 -5.63 -13.28 -7.36
CA ILE A 171 -5.91 -12.70 -8.69
C ILE A 171 -5.11 -13.41 -9.79
N ASP A 172 -3.85 -13.74 -9.51
CA ASP A 172 -2.96 -14.46 -10.42
C ASP A 172 -3.30 -15.96 -10.55
N ARG A 173 -4.35 -16.42 -9.85
CA ARG A 173 -4.82 -17.83 -9.81
C ARG A 173 -3.72 -18.81 -9.39
N ILE A 174 -2.86 -18.38 -8.46
CA ILE A 174 -1.85 -19.21 -7.82
C ILE A 174 -2.45 -19.96 -6.62
N ILE A 175 -3.37 -19.32 -5.90
CA ILE A 175 -4.13 -19.90 -4.78
C ILE A 175 -5.64 -19.86 -5.08
N ALA A 176 -6.36 -20.89 -4.62
CA ALA A 176 -7.83 -21.00 -4.75
C ALA A 176 -8.60 -20.09 -3.81
N ASP A 177 -8.01 -19.82 -2.65
CA ASP A 177 -8.62 -19.15 -1.52
C ASP A 177 -7.59 -18.21 -0.90
N ASN A 178 -8.04 -17.07 -0.40
CA ASN A 178 -7.17 -16.04 0.16
C ASN A 178 -7.33 -15.99 1.70
N PRO A 179 -6.41 -16.62 2.47
CA PRO A 179 -6.47 -16.61 3.94
C PRO A 179 -6.30 -15.21 4.53
N GLY A 180 -5.71 -14.28 3.77
CA GLY A 180 -5.63 -12.88 4.15
C GLY A 180 -7.01 -12.23 4.33
N THR A 181 -8.09 -12.74 3.73
CA THR A 181 -9.44 -12.18 3.90
C THR A 181 -10.05 -12.51 5.27
N ARG A 182 -9.77 -13.70 5.80
CA ARG A 182 -10.30 -14.20 7.08
C ARG A 182 -9.55 -13.61 8.29
N VAL A 183 -8.24 -13.41 8.17
CA VAL A 183 -7.44 -12.88 9.26
C VAL A 183 -7.57 -11.36 9.37
N LYS A 184 -8.11 -10.89 10.49
CA LYS A 184 -8.24 -9.45 10.79
C LYS A 184 -6.88 -8.78 10.84
N GLY A 185 -6.80 -7.59 10.21
CA GLY A 185 -5.61 -6.76 10.26
C GLY A 185 -5.34 -6.20 11.66
N VAL A 186 -4.13 -5.70 11.88
CA VAL A 186 -3.76 -5.00 13.11
C VAL A 186 -4.44 -3.62 13.12
N LYS A 187 -5.23 -3.36 14.17
CA LYS A 187 -5.86 -2.05 14.38
C LYS A 187 -4.78 -1.00 14.54
N LEU A 188 -4.87 0.07 13.76
CA LEU A 188 -3.97 1.19 13.87
C LEU A 188 -4.26 1.94 15.17
N GLU A 189 -3.20 2.36 15.84
CA GLU A 189 -3.30 3.28 16.98
C GLU A 189 -3.24 4.72 16.47
N ASP A 190 -4.18 5.53 16.93
CA ASP A 190 -4.19 6.98 16.70
C ASP A 190 -3.14 7.62 17.60
N LYS A 191 -1.94 7.86 17.04
CA LYS A 191 -0.89 8.61 17.73
C LYS A 191 -1.21 10.10 17.66
N ARG A 192 -1.22 10.76 18.82
CA ARG A 192 -1.29 12.23 18.88
C ARG A 192 -0.17 12.81 18.02
N ARG A 193 -0.54 13.65 17.04
CA ARG A 193 0.40 14.32 16.15
C ARG A 193 1.02 15.49 16.90
N ASN A 194 2.35 15.57 16.91
CA ASN A 194 3.02 16.76 17.42
C ASN A 194 2.90 17.89 16.40
N TYR A 195 2.64 19.08 16.91
CA TYR A 195 2.59 20.35 16.18
C TYR A 195 3.12 21.47 17.09
N LEU A 196 3.41 22.61 16.48
CA LEU A 196 3.79 23.83 17.18
C LEU A 196 2.60 24.79 17.24
N LEU A 197 2.52 25.57 18.32
CA LEU A 197 1.67 26.75 18.39
C LEU A 197 2.32 27.91 17.61
N PHE A 198 1.54 28.93 17.26
CA PHE A 198 2.05 30.03 16.44
C PHE A 198 3.11 30.87 17.19
N GLU A 199 2.98 30.97 18.51
CA GLU A 199 3.94 31.61 19.41
C GLU A 199 5.28 30.86 19.39
N GLU A 200 5.25 29.52 19.41
CA GLU A 200 6.45 28.68 19.30
C GLU A 200 7.13 28.83 17.92
N VAL A 201 6.34 28.93 16.85
CA VAL A 201 6.87 29.24 15.51
C VAL A 201 7.54 30.61 15.49
N SER A 202 6.97 31.59 16.20
CA SER A 202 7.51 32.94 16.29
C SER A 202 8.83 32.97 17.07
N ILE A 203 8.97 32.17 18.12
CA ILE A 203 10.24 31.95 18.83
C ILE A 203 11.28 31.35 17.88
N LEU A 204 10.94 30.26 17.19
CA LEU A 204 11.85 29.62 16.23
C LEU A 204 12.30 30.58 15.12
N ASN A 205 11.42 31.46 14.65
CA ASN A 205 11.80 32.44 13.64
C ASN A 205 12.90 33.41 14.15
N LYS A 206 12.96 33.69 15.45
CA LYS A 206 13.98 34.54 16.08
C LYS A 206 15.27 33.78 16.39
N VAL A 207 15.18 32.53 16.83
CA VAL A 207 16.34 31.71 17.24
C VAL A 207 17.19 31.29 16.03
N GLU A 208 18.50 31.47 16.09
CA GLU A 208 19.42 31.07 15.02
C GLU A 208 19.45 29.54 14.84
N CYS A 209 19.61 29.07 13.60
CA CYS A 209 19.76 27.65 13.30
C CYS A 209 21.08 27.41 12.58
N LYS A 210 21.82 26.38 12.97
CA LYS A 210 23.09 25.95 12.35
C LYS A 210 22.98 25.78 10.82
N VAL A 211 21.78 25.47 10.31
CA VAL A 211 21.51 25.38 8.87
C VAL A 211 20.41 26.37 8.49
N PRO A 212 20.76 27.60 8.06
CA PRO A 212 19.78 28.66 7.78
C PRO A 212 18.72 28.28 6.73
N VAL A 213 19.10 27.53 5.70
CA VAL A 213 18.15 27.05 4.67
C VAL A 213 17.12 26.05 5.25
N LEU A 214 17.52 25.23 6.22
CA LEU A 214 16.62 24.30 6.91
C LEU A 214 15.60 25.06 7.75
N LYS A 215 16.05 26.07 8.52
CA LYS A 215 15.17 26.99 9.26
C LYS A 215 14.17 27.65 8.32
N LYS A 216 14.65 28.31 7.27
CA LYS A 216 13.78 29.01 6.30
C LYS A 216 12.75 28.04 5.69
N ALA A 217 13.17 26.85 5.28
CA ALA A 217 12.29 25.83 4.72
C ALA A 217 11.24 25.31 5.73
N PHE A 218 11.65 25.09 6.99
CA PHE A 218 10.75 24.62 8.04
C PHE A 218 9.70 25.67 8.41
N ILE A 219 10.11 26.92 8.63
CA ILE A 219 9.18 28.02 8.93
C ILE A 219 8.24 28.26 7.74
N PHE A 220 8.75 28.23 6.51
CA PHE A 220 7.91 28.33 5.33
C PHE A 220 6.88 27.20 5.25
N SER A 221 7.24 25.97 5.64
CA SER A 221 6.29 24.86 5.76
C SER A 221 5.24 25.09 6.85
N CYS A 222 5.60 25.72 7.98
CA CYS A 222 4.62 26.10 9.03
C CYS A 222 3.61 27.13 8.52
N LEU A 223 3.99 27.99 7.57
CA LEU A 223 3.14 29.06 7.04
C LEU A 223 2.32 28.64 5.80
N THR A 224 2.65 27.52 5.17
CA THR A 224 2.04 27.07 3.90
C THR A 224 1.50 25.64 3.95
N GLY A 225 1.93 24.83 4.91
CA GLY A 225 1.57 23.42 4.99
C GLY A 225 2.17 22.55 3.89
N LEU A 226 3.08 23.07 3.07
CA LEU A 226 3.72 22.31 2.00
C LEU A 226 4.56 21.15 2.55
N ARG A 227 4.57 20.02 1.82
CA ARG A 227 5.37 18.86 2.21
C ARG A 227 6.84 19.12 1.91
N TRP A 228 7.74 18.49 2.68
CA TRP A 228 9.19 18.56 2.45
C TRP A 228 9.57 18.31 0.98
N SER A 229 8.97 17.30 0.35
CA SER A 229 9.31 16.94 -1.04
C SER A 229 8.91 18.00 -2.06
N ASP A 230 7.88 18.79 -1.76
CA ASP A 230 7.39 19.86 -2.61
C ASP A 230 8.28 21.10 -2.41
N ILE A 231 8.55 21.47 -1.14
CA ILE A 231 9.51 22.54 -0.77
C ILE A 231 10.89 22.32 -1.40
N ASN A 232 11.43 21.11 -1.33
CA ASN A 232 12.77 20.80 -1.86
C ASN A 232 12.88 20.91 -3.40
N LYS A 233 11.74 20.95 -4.10
CA LYS A 233 11.67 21.08 -5.55
C LYS A 233 11.26 22.48 -6.00
N LEU A 234 10.77 23.30 -5.08
CA LEU A 234 10.17 24.59 -5.36
C LEU A 234 11.17 25.54 -6.01
N LYS A 235 10.75 26.15 -7.12
CA LYS A 235 11.53 27.13 -7.89
C LYS A 235 10.91 28.52 -7.79
N TRP A 236 11.70 29.56 -8.06
CA TRP A 236 11.18 30.93 -8.05
C TRP A 236 10.12 31.17 -9.12
N GLY A 237 10.16 30.45 -10.25
CA GLY A 237 9.15 30.49 -11.30
C GLY A 237 7.76 29.96 -10.86
N ASP A 238 7.70 29.16 -9.80
CA ASP A 238 6.43 28.60 -9.29
C ASP A 238 5.55 29.66 -8.59
N PHE A 239 6.11 30.83 -8.23
CA PHE A 239 5.40 31.89 -7.52
C PHE A 239 4.75 32.88 -8.49
N VAL A 240 3.43 33.00 -8.42
CA VAL A 240 2.65 33.91 -9.25
C VAL A 240 1.84 34.83 -8.35
N TYR A 241 1.91 36.13 -8.63
CA TYR A 241 1.06 37.11 -7.95
C TYR A 241 -0.26 37.25 -8.71
N SER A 242 -1.38 37.16 -8.01
CA SER A 242 -2.70 37.42 -8.58
C SER A 242 -3.12 38.84 -8.24
N GLU A 243 -3.17 39.71 -9.25
CA GLU A 243 -3.63 41.11 -9.07
C GLU A 243 -5.08 41.18 -8.62
N ALA A 244 -5.95 40.34 -9.20
CA ALA A 244 -7.38 40.29 -8.86
C ALA A 244 -7.63 39.92 -7.39
N GLU A 245 -6.86 38.97 -6.85
CA GLU A 245 -7.00 38.51 -5.46
C GLU A 245 -6.01 39.19 -4.50
N LYS A 246 -5.14 40.07 -5.00
CA LYS A 246 -4.03 40.71 -4.28
C LYS A 246 -3.23 39.73 -3.43
N LYS A 247 -2.90 38.57 -4.00
CA LYS A 247 -2.31 37.44 -3.25
C LYS A 247 -1.30 36.65 -4.05
N TRP A 248 -0.24 36.22 -3.38
CA TRP A 248 0.73 35.26 -3.92
C TRP A 248 0.14 33.85 -3.94
N LYS A 249 0.44 33.13 -5.02
CA LYS A 249 0.10 31.72 -5.22
C LYS A 249 1.32 30.93 -5.64
N ILE A 250 1.34 29.66 -5.27
CA ILE A 250 2.33 28.70 -5.73
C ILE A 250 1.64 27.75 -6.71
N ASN A 251 2.14 27.75 -7.95
CA ASN A 251 1.67 26.88 -9.02
C ASN A 251 2.62 25.69 -9.11
N TYR A 252 2.22 24.54 -8.58
CA TYR A 252 3.09 23.37 -8.57
C TYR A 252 2.30 22.07 -8.69
N THR A 253 2.97 21.03 -9.20
CA THR A 253 2.41 19.67 -9.22
C THR A 253 2.86 18.92 -7.99
N GLN A 254 1.93 18.57 -7.10
CA GLN A 254 2.25 17.83 -5.88
C GLN A 254 2.92 16.48 -6.20
N LYS A 255 4.07 16.17 -5.58
CA LYS A 255 4.82 14.95 -5.92
C LYS A 255 4.03 13.66 -5.64
N LYS A 256 3.27 13.63 -4.55
CA LYS A 256 2.57 12.43 -4.07
C LYS A 256 1.25 12.17 -4.81
N THR A 257 0.46 13.21 -5.06
CA THR A 257 -0.88 13.09 -5.67
C THR A 257 -0.88 13.36 -7.17
N LYS A 258 0.19 13.96 -7.71
CA LYS A 258 0.34 14.33 -9.13
C LYS A 258 -0.71 15.33 -9.64
N THR A 259 -1.35 16.06 -8.73
CA THR A 259 -2.33 17.11 -9.04
C THR A 259 -1.64 18.46 -9.16
N VAL A 260 -2.00 19.25 -10.17
CA VAL A 260 -1.70 20.69 -10.23
C VAL A 260 -2.44 21.37 -9.08
N GLN A 261 -1.74 22.21 -8.35
CA GLN A 261 -2.28 22.95 -7.22
C GLN A 261 -1.96 24.43 -7.41
N TYR A 262 -2.99 25.26 -7.19
CA TYR A 262 -2.87 26.70 -7.06
C TYR A 262 -2.98 27.00 -5.58
N HIS A 263 -1.83 27.02 -4.90
CA HIS A 263 -1.80 27.11 -3.44
C HIS A 263 -1.60 28.57 -3.00
N PRO A 264 -2.63 29.25 -2.46
CA PRO A 264 -2.49 30.62 -2.00
C PRO A 264 -1.62 30.69 -0.75
N ILE A 265 -0.72 31.67 -0.69
CA ILE A 265 0.16 31.91 0.45
C ILE A 265 -0.03 33.33 0.98
N SER A 266 0.34 33.54 2.24
CA SER A 266 0.33 34.89 2.82
C SER A 266 1.53 35.71 2.31
N ASN A 267 1.40 37.04 2.35
CA ASN A 267 2.53 37.93 2.06
C ASN A 267 3.70 37.69 3.02
N GLN A 268 3.41 37.34 4.28
CA GLN A 268 4.44 36.93 5.25
C GLN A 268 5.22 35.71 4.77
N ALA A 269 4.56 34.68 4.25
CA ALA A 269 5.22 33.48 3.76
C ALA A 269 6.11 33.79 2.55
N PHE A 270 5.65 34.66 1.64
CA PHE A 270 6.45 35.09 0.49
C PHE A 270 7.65 35.94 0.93
N ASN A 271 7.44 36.94 1.78
CA ASN A 271 8.48 37.85 2.26
C ASN A 271 9.59 37.11 3.04
N LEU A 272 9.26 36.01 3.73
CA LEU A 272 10.25 35.13 4.39
C LEU A 272 11.32 34.60 3.42
N LEU A 273 10.99 34.45 2.13
CA LEU A 273 11.91 33.91 1.14
C LEU A 273 13.04 34.90 0.82
N GLY A 274 12.77 36.20 0.96
CA GLY A 274 13.67 37.30 0.59
C GLY A 274 13.54 37.68 -0.88
N GLU A 275 14.63 38.21 -1.44
CA GLU A 275 14.66 38.65 -2.84
C GLU A 275 14.50 37.49 -3.83
N ARG A 276 13.67 37.74 -4.84
CA ARG A 276 13.41 36.79 -5.91
C ARG A 276 14.65 36.63 -6.79
N ARG A 277 14.89 35.40 -7.24
CA ARG A 277 15.99 35.05 -8.15
C ARG A 277 15.46 34.51 -9.47
N ASP A 278 16.37 33.98 -10.28
CA ASP A 278 16.08 33.32 -11.56
C ASP A 278 14.94 32.29 -11.42
N THR A 279 14.04 32.26 -12.41
CA THR A 279 12.82 31.46 -12.38
C THR A 279 13.09 29.96 -12.28
N GLU A 280 14.20 29.47 -12.84
CA GLU A 280 14.56 28.06 -12.81
C GLU A 280 15.34 27.66 -11.56
N GLU A 281 15.83 28.64 -10.80
CA GLU A 281 16.56 28.38 -9.56
C GLU A 281 15.63 27.90 -8.44
N LYS A 282 16.11 26.91 -7.68
CA LYS A 282 15.41 26.43 -6.48
C LYS A 282 15.41 27.49 -5.38
N VAL A 283 14.26 27.72 -4.78
CA VAL A 283 14.11 28.64 -3.64
C VAL A 283 14.95 28.19 -2.44
N PHE A 284 14.96 26.89 -2.14
CA PHE A 284 15.69 26.31 -1.01
C PHE A 284 16.95 25.58 -1.47
N LYS A 285 17.89 26.31 -2.09
CA LYS A 285 19.16 25.78 -2.58
C LYS A 285 19.98 25.16 -1.44
N GLY A 286 20.49 23.95 -1.66
CA GLY A 286 21.29 23.22 -0.66
C GLY A 286 20.46 22.51 0.42
N LEU A 287 19.13 22.60 0.40
CA LEU A 287 18.29 21.79 1.28
C LEU A 287 18.47 20.30 0.93
N LYS A 288 18.77 19.48 1.94
CA LYS A 288 18.98 18.04 1.80
C LYS A 288 18.10 17.29 2.78
N TYR A 289 17.66 16.08 2.42
CA TYR A 289 17.08 15.16 3.39
C TYR A 289 18.17 14.24 3.92
N SER A 290 18.43 14.26 5.21
CA SER A 290 19.39 13.36 5.85
C SER A 290 19.04 13.15 7.33
N ALA A 291 19.53 12.06 7.91
CA ALA A 291 19.43 11.83 9.35
C ALA A 291 20.07 12.99 10.13
N TRP A 292 21.18 13.54 9.61
CA TRP A 292 21.85 14.70 10.17
C TRP A 292 20.98 15.96 10.18
N ASN A 293 20.32 16.30 9.07
CA ASN A 293 19.40 17.45 9.03
C ASN A 293 18.18 17.26 9.94
N ASN A 294 17.68 16.02 10.07
CA ASN A 294 16.62 15.71 11.02
C ASN A 294 17.08 15.89 12.47
N HIS A 295 18.31 15.49 12.79
CA HIS A 295 18.91 15.71 14.11
C HIS A 295 19.09 17.21 14.40
N ILE A 296 19.61 17.99 13.44
CA ILE A 296 19.77 19.45 13.60
C ILE A 296 18.42 20.11 13.84
N LEU A 297 17.38 19.72 13.08
CA LEU A 297 16.04 20.26 13.29
C LEU A 297 15.55 19.98 14.73
N ALA A 298 15.75 18.76 15.21
CA ALA A 298 15.34 18.37 16.56
C ALA A 298 16.15 19.11 17.64
N GLU A 299 17.48 19.20 17.49
CA GLU A 299 18.38 19.92 18.40
C GLU A 299 18.03 21.41 18.44
N TRP A 300 17.84 22.04 17.28
CA TRP A 300 17.48 23.46 17.18
C TRP A 300 16.17 23.78 17.88
N ILE A 301 15.15 22.94 17.71
CA ILE A 301 13.84 23.16 18.34
C ILE A 301 13.93 22.91 19.85
N TRP A 302 14.55 21.80 20.26
CA TRP A 302 14.55 21.37 21.66
C TRP A 302 15.51 22.18 22.51
N LYS A 303 16.77 22.29 22.07
CA LYS A 303 17.87 22.87 22.83
C LYS A 303 17.95 24.38 22.64
N ASP A 304 17.98 24.84 21.40
CA ASP A 304 18.25 26.25 21.11
C ASP A 304 17.00 27.13 21.32
N ALA A 305 15.82 26.61 20.97
CA ALA A 305 14.55 27.31 21.16
C ALA A 305 13.80 26.92 22.44
N GLY A 306 14.27 25.92 23.18
CA GLY A 306 13.66 25.49 24.45
C GLY A 306 12.30 24.81 24.31
N ILE A 307 11.90 24.36 23.11
CA ILE A 307 10.59 23.76 22.86
C ILE A 307 10.69 22.24 23.01
N GLN A 308 10.23 21.72 24.15
CA GLN A 308 10.32 20.30 24.53
C GLN A 308 9.26 19.41 23.84
N LYS A 309 9.16 19.51 22.52
CA LYS A 309 8.28 18.70 21.68
C LYS A 309 9.10 17.91 20.68
N ALA A 310 8.73 16.65 20.46
CA ALA A 310 9.35 15.82 19.42
C ALA A 310 8.84 16.25 18.03
N ILE A 311 9.48 17.27 17.46
CA ILE A 311 9.10 17.89 16.19
C ILE A 311 9.97 17.35 15.05
N THR A 312 9.31 16.92 13.99
CA THR A 312 9.95 16.55 12.72
C THR A 312 9.55 17.54 11.64
N PHE A 313 10.19 17.52 10.47
CA PHE A 313 9.82 18.43 9.38
C PHE A 313 8.33 18.29 9.00
N HIS A 314 7.75 17.09 9.06
CA HIS A 314 6.34 16.90 8.75
C HIS A 314 5.39 17.56 9.76
N CYS A 315 5.84 17.78 11.00
CA CYS A 315 5.08 18.49 12.01
C CYS A 315 4.81 19.95 11.61
N ALA A 316 5.64 20.58 10.77
CA ALA A 316 5.36 21.93 10.24
C ALA A 316 4.02 21.99 9.47
N ARG A 317 3.68 20.92 8.75
CA ARG A 317 2.38 20.81 8.09
C ARG A 317 1.23 20.61 9.08
N HIS A 318 1.47 19.88 10.17
CA HIS A 318 0.50 19.76 11.27
C HIS A 318 0.29 21.11 11.95
N THR A 319 1.37 21.87 12.17
CA THR A 319 1.36 23.25 12.67
C THR A 319 0.51 24.16 11.79
N TYR A 320 0.70 24.16 10.47
CA TYR A 320 -0.12 24.95 9.55
C TYR A 320 -1.61 24.61 9.66
N ALA A 321 -1.95 23.33 9.58
CA ALA A 321 -3.32 22.86 9.66
C ALA A 321 -3.98 23.25 10.99
N THR A 322 -3.26 23.02 12.09
CA THR A 322 -3.70 23.32 13.44
C THR A 322 -3.88 24.82 13.63
N SER A 323 -2.92 25.63 13.17
CA SER A 323 -3.00 27.09 13.25
C SER A 323 -4.23 27.63 12.52
N LEU A 324 -4.50 27.19 11.29
CA LEU A 324 -5.69 27.64 10.55
C LEU A 324 -6.99 27.28 11.27
N LEU A 325 -7.12 26.05 11.78
CA LEU A 325 -8.30 25.61 12.52
C LEU A 325 -8.47 26.41 13.83
N THR A 326 -7.37 26.63 14.56
CA THR A 326 -7.38 27.46 15.77
C THR A 326 -7.72 28.93 15.47
N HIS A 327 -7.48 29.42 14.26
CA HIS A 327 -7.89 30.76 13.82
C HIS A 327 -9.28 30.78 13.13
N GLY A 328 -10.04 29.69 13.21
CA GLY A 328 -11.45 29.65 12.77
C GLY A 328 -11.67 29.28 11.31
N ALA A 329 -10.63 28.84 10.59
CA ALA A 329 -10.84 28.28 9.26
C ALA A 329 -11.65 26.97 9.35
N ASP A 330 -12.57 26.75 8.40
CA ASP A 330 -13.33 25.51 8.35
C ASP A 330 -12.45 24.33 7.88
N ILE A 331 -12.84 23.13 8.31
CA ILE A 331 -12.06 21.91 8.05
C ILE A 331 -11.97 21.56 6.56
N TYR A 332 -12.95 21.93 5.73
CA TYR A 332 -12.94 21.66 4.30
C TYR A 332 -11.93 22.56 3.59
N THR A 333 -11.89 23.85 3.93
CA THR A 333 -10.88 24.79 3.44
C THR A 333 -9.48 24.33 3.83
N VAL A 334 -9.26 23.95 5.10
CA VAL A 334 -7.96 23.41 5.52
C VAL A 334 -7.60 22.13 4.76
N SER A 335 -8.56 21.23 4.55
CA SER A 335 -8.37 20.00 3.76
C SER A 335 -7.96 20.28 2.32
N SER A 336 -8.60 21.28 1.70
CA SER A 336 -8.30 21.74 0.34
C SER A 336 -6.91 22.34 0.24
N LEU A 337 -6.54 23.26 1.15
CA LEU A 337 -5.20 23.89 1.19
C LEU A 337 -4.08 22.86 1.39
N LEU A 338 -4.35 21.81 2.17
CA LEU A 338 -3.44 20.70 2.35
C LEU A 338 -3.40 19.78 1.12
N GLY A 339 -4.41 19.77 0.24
CA GLY A 339 -4.53 18.84 -0.87
C GLY A 339 -4.80 17.41 -0.39
N HIS A 340 -5.69 17.25 0.60
CA HIS A 340 -6.18 15.94 1.02
C HIS A 340 -7.37 15.53 0.15
N LYS A 341 -7.32 14.31 -0.41
CA LYS A 341 -8.42 13.75 -1.22
C LYS A 341 -9.64 13.37 -0.38
N GLU A 342 -9.40 12.97 0.87
CA GLU A 342 -10.44 12.55 1.81
C GLU A 342 -10.39 13.43 3.04
N ILE A 343 -11.54 13.99 3.42
CA ILE A 343 -11.68 14.83 4.62
C ILE A 343 -11.25 14.11 5.90
N LYS A 344 -11.39 12.78 5.94
CA LYS A 344 -10.93 11.91 7.03
C LYS A 344 -9.46 12.12 7.38
N THR A 345 -8.63 12.48 6.40
CA THR A 345 -7.21 12.79 6.65
C THR A 345 -7.03 14.09 7.44
N THR A 346 -7.94 15.05 7.28
CA THR A 346 -7.94 16.34 7.99
C THR A 346 -8.64 16.25 9.34
N GLN A 347 -9.61 15.34 9.48
CA GLN A 347 -10.31 15.07 10.75
C GLN A 347 -9.38 14.67 11.90
N ILE A 348 -8.15 14.24 11.61
CA ILE A 348 -7.13 13.99 12.64
C ILE A 348 -6.80 15.25 13.48
N TYR A 349 -7.09 16.45 12.96
CA TYR A 349 -6.92 17.72 13.67
C TYR A 349 -8.19 18.18 14.41
N ALA A 350 -9.31 17.45 14.32
CA ALA A 350 -10.58 17.85 14.94
C ALA A 350 -10.47 18.02 16.46
N LYS A 351 -9.58 17.27 17.12
CA LYS A 351 -9.29 17.41 18.56
C LYS A 351 -8.78 18.81 18.95
N VAL A 352 -8.23 19.57 18.01
CA VAL A 352 -7.83 20.98 18.23
C VAL A 352 -9.08 21.88 18.25
N ILE A 353 -10.08 21.57 17.43
CA ILE A 353 -11.37 22.30 17.44
C ILE A 353 -12.10 22.03 18.77
N ASP A 354 -11.92 20.85 19.36
CA ASP A 354 -12.55 20.49 20.64
C ASP A 354 -12.21 21.46 21.78
N THR A 355 -11.02 22.08 21.79
CA THR A 355 -10.67 23.09 22.83
C THR A 355 -11.45 24.41 22.66
N LYS A 356 -12.06 24.65 21.50
CA LYS A 356 -12.98 25.77 21.26
C LYS A 356 -14.45 25.44 21.50
N LYS A 357 -14.79 24.19 21.87
CA LYS A 357 -16.20 23.78 22.08
C LYS A 357 -16.93 24.71 23.05
N ASN A 358 -16.28 25.10 24.15
CA ASN A 358 -16.88 26.02 25.13
C ASN A 358 -17.28 27.35 24.48
N SER A 359 -16.35 28.01 23.77
CA SER A 359 -16.64 29.27 23.06
C SER A 359 -17.65 29.16 21.92
N VAL A 360 -17.91 27.95 21.40
CA VAL A 360 -18.91 27.72 20.34
C VAL A 360 -20.30 27.49 20.93
N VAL A 361 -20.40 26.90 22.12
CA VAL A 361 -21.67 26.79 22.85
C VAL A 361 -22.22 28.19 23.15
N ASP A 362 -21.33 29.14 23.46
CA ASP A 362 -21.67 30.54 23.73
C ASP A 362 -22.13 31.32 22.49
N LEU A 363 -22.12 30.72 21.28
CA LEU A 363 -22.69 31.33 20.07
C LEU A 363 -24.20 31.07 19.93
N ILE A 364 -24.79 30.23 20.77
CA ILE A 364 -26.24 30.03 20.82
C ILE A 364 -26.86 31.35 21.28
N PRO A 365 -27.80 31.95 20.52
CA PRO A 365 -28.46 33.18 20.94
C PRO A 365 -29.18 32.99 22.27
N ASP A 366 -29.07 33.96 23.17
CA ASP A 366 -29.81 33.95 24.43
C ASP A 366 -31.32 33.89 24.14
N LEU A 367 -31.96 32.85 24.68
CA LEU A 367 -33.39 32.88 24.93
C LEU A 367 -33.55 33.77 26.14
N ALA A 368 -34.20 34.92 26.01
CA ALA A 368 -34.52 35.79 27.14
C ALA A 368 -35.46 35.06 28.12
N LEU A 369 -34.90 34.17 28.95
CA LEU A 369 -35.57 33.28 29.90
C LEU A 369 -35.67 33.90 31.29
#